data_AF-A0AAE4BM68-F1
#
_entry.id   AF-A0AAE4BM68-F1
#
_cell.length_a   1.000
_cell.length_b   1.000
_cell.length_c   1.000
_cell.angle_alpha   90.00
_cell.angle_beta   90.00
_cell.angle_gamma   90.00
#
_symmetry.space_group_name_H-M   'P 1'
#
loop_
_entity.id
_entity.type
_entity.pdbx_description
1 polymer ?
#
loop_
_entity_poly.entity_id
_entity_poly.type
_entity_poly.pdbx_seq_one_letter_code
_entity_poly.pdbx_strand_id
1 'polypeptide(L)'
;MKRTTALLTVTTLLLAACKPTPTPTDPGATTPTAPVTGKSLDLQTAPATAYAAAQQFNTLTNPANPDLDPDLKTLMGLFMPESGPMNLSLDRPTQIGRQLLNRVTGRNKLSSQSVAGIREPLPTGTVTFKADGTLERSDQPTDGAVMVNEDTGLRVEAKWRVNGAPTVWVDSGTRYDHVKNTWVPVQTEVPTNASGTISEKGTTRAGATFTMTPGNCLNTFGPEALKLSAWAGRQTNAPLSMNLDYSWGAQGLNLKASAQHTTTQNAGSVNVDLSLDGTTANRCTDTLTFTPSGATLLADLSLPSHKIASAVYLRDVRNIVISDAELRKQNFFQNVGGSLNAYVAYNGNNILTASGSIADGNDLDLVPGDQVAVKYVRDGKLVEKNLPAALKDLSTLLSQ
;
A
#
# COMPACT_ATOMS: atom_id res chain seq x y z
N MET A 1 -51.07 41.66 -18.63
CA MET A 1 -49.61 41.68 -18.38
C MET A 1 -49.33 41.62 -16.86
N LYS A 2 -49.44 40.46 -16.21
CA LYS A 2 -49.14 40.26 -14.77
C LYS A 2 -48.77 38.80 -14.44
N ARG A 3 -47.97 38.14 -15.29
CA ARG A 3 -47.52 36.74 -15.05
C ARG A 3 -46.01 36.51 -15.21
N THR A 4 -45.27 37.49 -15.73
CA THR A 4 -43.81 37.37 -15.93
C THR A 4 -42.98 37.91 -14.77
N THR A 5 -43.52 38.77 -13.91
CA THR A 5 -42.76 39.38 -12.80
C THR A 5 -42.70 38.53 -11.53
N ALA A 6 -43.62 37.56 -11.36
CA ALA A 6 -43.63 36.66 -10.20
C ALA A 6 -42.62 35.50 -10.35
N LEU A 7 -42.26 35.10 -11.57
CA LEU A 7 -41.30 34.02 -11.78
C LEU A 7 -39.84 34.44 -11.51
N LEU A 8 -39.52 35.71 -11.70
CA LEU A 8 -38.18 36.29 -11.48
C LEU A 8 -37.89 36.61 -10.00
N THR A 9 -38.91 36.83 -9.18
CA THR A 9 -38.79 37.05 -7.73
C THR A 9 -38.71 35.73 -6.95
N VAL A 10 -39.33 34.66 -7.43
CA VAL A 10 -39.23 33.33 -6.80
C VAL A 10 -37.88 32.67 -7.10
N THR A 11 -37.32 32.85 -8.30
CA THR A 11 -35.97 32.32 -8.63
C THR A 11 -34.85 33.03 -7.86
N THR A 12 -34.97 34.33 -7.59
CA THR A 12 -33.97 35.07 -6.80
C THR A 12 -34.01 34.73 -5.31
N LEU A 13 -35.18 34.41 -4.72
CA LEU A 13 -35.25 33.90 -3.34
C LEU A 13 -34.73 32.44 -3.21
N LEU A 14 -34.90 31.61 -4.24
CA LEU A 14 -34.37 30.23 -4.26
C LEU A 14 -32.83 30.18 -4.41
N LEU A 15 -32.21 31.15 -5.10
CA LEU A 15 -30.75 31.27 -5.14
C LEU A 15 -30.14 31.86 -3.85
N ALA A 16 -30.90 32.61 -3.05
CA ALA A 16 -30.46 33.10 -1.74
C ALA A 16 -30.62 32.06 -0.61
N ALA A 17 -31.38 30.98 -0.84
CA ALA A 17 -31.58 29.87 0.10
C ALA A 17 -30.60 28.70 -0.12
N CYS A 18 -29.79 28.74 -1.18
CA CYS A 18 -28.60 27.91 -1.28
C CYS A 18 -27.58 28.41 -0.25
N LYS A 19 -27.69 27.91 0.98
CA LYS A 19 -26.53 27.89 1.89
C LYS A 19 -25.35 27.40 1.05
N PRO A 20 -24.19 28.09 1.08
CA PRO A 20 -22.99 27.50 0.47
C PRO A 20 -22.89 26.10 1.04
N THR A 21 -22.89 25.09 0.18
CA THR A 21 -22.51 23.73 0.59
C THR A 21 -21.23 23.93 1.39
N PRO A 22 -21.20 23.63 2.70
CA PRO A 22 -20.03 23.91 3.50
C PRO A 22 -18.89 23.25 2.75
N THR A 23 -17.91 24.07 2.34
CA THR A 23 -16.74 23.56 1.65
C THR A 23 -16.25 22.40 2.51
N PRO A 24 -16.11 21.18 1.96
CA PRO A 24 -15.67 20.03 2.73
C PRO A 24 -14.43 20.46 3.52
N THR A 25 -14.56 20.54 4.83
CA THR A 25 -13.46 20.98 5.67
C THR A 25 -12.43 19.86 5.59
N ASP A 26 -11.20 20.19 5.18
CA ASP A 26 -10.11 19.23 5.17
C ASP A 26 -10.03 18.59 6.56
N PRO A 27 -10.17 17.26 6.70
CA PRO A 27 -10.04 16.58 7.99
C PRO A 27 -8.70 16.90 8.66
N GLY A 28 -7.66 17.19 7.87
CA GLY A 28 -6.36 17.64 8.33
C GLY A 28 -6.33 19.06 8.90
N ALA A 29 -7.39 19.86 8.75
CA ALA A 29 -7.53 21.19 9.36
C ALA A 29 -8.27 21.16 10.71
N THR A 30 -8.85 20.01 11.09
CA THR A 30 -9.59 19.86 12.35
C THR A 30 -8.77 19.14 13.39
N THR A 31 -8.60 19.76 14.55
CA THR A 31 -7.98 19.11 15.71
C THR A 31 -8.81 17.89 16.13
N PRO A 32 -8.22 16.69 16.23
CA PRO A 32 -8.93 15.50 16.65
C PRO A 32 -9.44 15.62 18.09
N THR A 33 -10.64 15.09 18.36
CA THR A 33 -11.21 15.05 19.72
C THR A 33 -10.31 14.27 20.66
N ALA A 34 -9.94 14.85 21.80
CA ALA A 34 -9.07 14.19 22.78
C ALA A 34 -9.66 12.85 23.29
N PRO A 35 -8.81 11.87 23.65
CA PRO A 35 -9.24 10.65 24.32
C PRO A 35 -10.02 10.94 25.61
N VAL A 36 -11.02 10.12 25.91
CA VAL A 36 -11.91 10.28 27.08
C VAL A 36 -11.67 9.14 28.05
N THR A 37 -11.22 9.48 29.26
CA THR A 37 -11.04 8.53 30.35
C THR A 37 -12.31 7.70 30.60
N GLY A 38 -12.16 6.39 30.75
CA GLY A 38 -13.28 5.46 30.94
C GLY A 38 -14.04 5.07 29.66
N LYS A 39 -13.74 5.68 28.51
CA LYS A 39 -14.25 5.27 27.19
C LYS A 39 -13.14 4.81 26.24
N SER A 40 -12.03 5.53 26.25
CA SER A 40 -10.85 5.20 25.46
C SER A 40 -10.10 4.01 26.06
N LEU A 41 -9.48 3.20 25.19
CA LEU A 41 -8.55 2.15 25.62
C LEU A 41 -7.39 2.77 26.42
N ASP A 42 -7.09 2.20 27.57
CA ASP A 42 -5.88 2.54 28.32
C ASP A 42 -4.65 1.98 27.58
N LEU A 43 -3.70 2.83 27.22
CA LEU A 43 -2.53 2.41 26.46
C LEU A 43 -1.63 1.41 27.21
N GLN A 44 -1.74 1.29 28.53
CA GLN A 44 -1.08 0.21 29.28
C GLN A 44 -1.59 -1.18 28.85
N THR A 45 -2.84 -1.27 28.41
CA THR A 45 -3.48 -2.52 27.95
C THR A 45 -3.39 -2.72 26.44
N ALA A 46 -2.80 -1.77 25.71
CA ALA A 46 -2.65 -1.85 24.26
C ALA A 46 -1.89 -3.11 23.79
N PRO A 47 -0.79 -3.56 24.44
CA PRO A 47 -0.10 -4.78 24.03
C PRO A 47 -0.99 -6.03 24.10
N ALA A 48 -1.76 -6.19 25.17
CA ALA A 48 -2.69 -7.32 25.32
C ALA A 48 -3.81 -7.26 24.26
N THR A 49 -4.32 -6.06 23.96
CA THR A 49 -5.33 -5.85 22.93
C THR A 49 -4.79 -6.16 21.53
N ALA A 50 -3.56 -5.74 21.23
CA ALA A 50 -2.88 -6.05 19.97
C ALA A 50 -2.65 -7.56 19.82
N TYR A 51 -2.25 -8.25 20.89
CA TYR A 51 -2.11 -9.69 20.90
C TYR A 51 -3.44 -10.42 20.64
N ALA A 52 -4.54 -9.98 21.28
CA ALA A 52 -5.88 -10.53 21.02
C ALA A 52 -6.32 -10.31 19.57
N ALA A 53 -6.08 -9.13 18.99
CA ALA A 53 -6.36 -8.85 17.59
C ALA A 53 -5.54 -9.75 16.65
N ALA A 54 -4.26 -9.98 16.95
CA ALA A 54 -3.41 -10.89 16.20
C ALA A 54 -3.92 -12.35 16.26
N GLN A 55 -4.37 -12.81 17.43
CA GLN A 55 -5.01 -14.13 17.57
C GLN A 55 -6.30 -14.24 16.74
N GLN A 56 -7.14 -13.20 16.74
CA GLN A 56 -8.35 -13.17 15.91
C GLN A 56 -8.02 -13.20 14.41
N PHE A 57 -7.00 -12.45 13.98
CA PHE A 57 -6.52 -12.48 12.60
C PHE A 57 -5.98 -13.87 12.20
N ASN A 58 -5.17 -14.50 13.07
CA ASN A 58 -4.66 -15.85 12.84
C ASN A 58 -5.80 -16.88 12.76
N THR A 59 -6.84 -16.73 13.59
CA THR A 59 -8.02 -17.60 13.54
C THR A 59 -8.78 -17.42 12.22
N LEU A 60 -8.98 -16.18 11.77
CA LEU A 60 -9.65 -15.90 10.51
C LEU A 60 -8.90 -16.49 9.33
N THR A 61 -7.57 -16.40 9.31
CA THR A 61 -6.72 -16.84 8.20
C THR A 61 -6.28 -18.31 8.28
N ASN A 62 -6.69 -19.03 9.33
CA ASN A 62 -6.31 -20.42 9.52
C ASN A 62 -6.98 -21.33 8.46
N PRO A 63 -6.23 -22.10 7.65
CA PRO A 63 -6.80 -23.08 6.70
C PRO A 63 -7.71 -24.13 7.34
N ALA A 64 -7.49 -24.43 8.63
CA ALA A 64 -8.30 -25.38 9.39
C ALA A 64 -9.59 -24.75 9.97
N ASN A 65 -9.81 -23.45 9.78
CA ASN A 65 -11.01 -22.78 10.27
C ASN A 65 -12.26 -23.39 9.61
N PRO A 66 -13.24 -23.93 10.38
CA PRO A 66 -14.46 -24.49 9.82
C PRO A 66 -15.33 -23.46 9.11
N ASP A 67 -15.18 -22.16 9.42
CA ASP A 67 -15.92 -21.08 8.79
C ASP A 67 -15.29 -20.59 7.47
N LEU A 68 -14.13 -21.12 7.09
CA LEU A 68 -13.42 -20.73 5.86
C LEU A 68 -14.25 -21.06 4.62
N ASP A 69 -14.24 -20.17 3.63
CA ASP A 69 -14.96 -20.40 2.38
C ASP A 69 -14.45 -21.69 1.68
N PRO A 70 -15.34 -22.61 1.26
CA PRO A 70 -14.93 -23.90 0.70
C PRO A 70 -14.04 -23.80 -0.55
N ASP A 71 -14.26 -22.78 -1.39
CA ASP A 71 -13.48 -22.59 -2.61
C ASP A 71 -12.08 -22.08 -2.27
N LEU A 72 -11.99 -21.20 -1.29
CA LEU A 72 -10.71 -20.72 -0.76
C LEU A 72 -9.94 -21.85 -0.06
N LYS A 73 -10.62 -22.68 0.74
CA LYS A 73 -10.02 -23.85 1.40
C LYS A 73 -9.42 -24.83 0.41
N THR A 74 -10.14 -25.08 -0.68
CA THR A 74 -9.66 -25.94 -1.78
C THR A 74 -8.42 -25.36 -2.42
N LEU A 75 -8.42 -24.05 -2.72
CA LEU A 75 -7.24 -23.36 -3.23
C LEU A 75 -6.05 -23.44 -2.26
N MET A 76 -6.26 -23.19 -0.97
CA MET A 76 -5.19 -23.27 0.03
C MET A 76 -4.58 -24.68 0.09
N GLY A 77 -5.39 -25.73 -0.01
CA GLY A 77 -4.93 -27.12 -0.09
C GLY A 77 -4.04 -27.43 -1.31
N LEU A 78 -4.19 -26.68 -2.41
CA LEU A 78 -3.37 -26.85 -3.62
C LEU A 78 -1.98 -26.22 -3.49
N PHE A 79 -1.84 -25.17 -2.68
CA PHE A 79 -0.63 -24.34 -2.67
C PHE A 79 0.13 -24.33 -1.36
N MET A 80 -0.40 -24.81 -0.23
CA MET A 80 0.25 -24.66 1.07
C MET A 80 1.60 -25.38 1.18
N PRO A 81 2.71 -24.63 1.28
CA PRO A 81 4.00 -25.13 1.77
C PRO A 81 4.13 -24.80 3.26
N GLU A 82 4.99 -25.51 3.99
CA GLU A 82 5.20 -25.35 5.45
C GLU A 82 5.70 -23.95 5.91
N SER A 83 5.98 -23.01 5.00
CA SER A 83 6.82 -21.82 5.24
C SER A 83 6.11 -20.48 5.51
N GLY A 84 4.78 -20.43 5.60
CA GLY A 84 4.05 -19.26 6.11
C GLY A 84 3.91 -18.05 5.15
N PRO A 85 3.23 -16.97 5.58
CA PRO A 85 2.87 -15.84 4.71
C PRO A 85 4.06 -14.93 4.36
N MET A 86 4.01 -14.35 3.16
CA MET A 86 5.06 -13.48 2.60
C MET A 86 5.00 -12.05 3.17
N ASN A 87 6.08 -11.59 3.83
CA ASN A 87 6.19 -10.22 4.38
C ASN A 87 6.47 -9.19 3.29
N LEU A 88 5.73 -8.08 3.21
CA LEU A 88 6.05 -6.88 2.43
C LEU A 88 6.60 -5.81 3.40
N SER A 89 7.83 -5.31 3.19
CA SER A 89 8.41 -4.24 4.02
C SER A 89 8.02 -2.87 3.43
N LEU A 90 7.44 -2.00 4.26
CA LEU A 90 7.00 -0.65 3.89
C LEU A 90 8.02 0.45 4.26
N ASP A 91 9.20 0.06 4.76
CA ASP A 91 10.14 0.96 5.43
C ASP A 91 10.83 1.97 4.47
N ARG A 92 10.64 1.81 3.15
CA ARG A 92 11.26 2.64 2.11
C ARG A 92 10.29 2.92 0.96
N PRO A 93 9.45 3.97 1.04
CA PRO A 93 8.44 4.29 0.02
C PRO A 93 9.03 4.48 -1.38
N THR A 94 10.26 5.00 -1.47
CA THR A 94 10.97 5.21 -2.74
C THR A 94 11.40 3.92 -3.45
N GLN A 95 11.34 2.77 -2.75
CA GLN A 95 11.73 1.46 -3.27
C GLN A 95 10.55 0.51 -3.43
N ILE A 96 9.33 0.90 -3.04
CA ILE A 96 8.15 0.03 -3.10
C ILE A 96 7.91 -0.48 -4.52
N GLY A 97 7.94 0.42 -5.52
CA GLY A 97 7.80 0.02 -6.93
C GLY A 97 8.86 -1.01 -7.35
N ARG A 98 10.10 -0.85 -6.90
CA ARG A 98 11.19 -1.81 -7.16
C ARG A 98 11.03 -3.11 -6.40
N GLN A 99 10.63 -3.07 -5.13
CA GLN A 99 10.38 -4.26 -4.33
C GLN A 99 9.23 -5.10 -4.88
N LEU A 100 8.18 -4.45 -5.37
CA LEU A 100 7.05 -5.11 -6.04
C LEU A 100 7.50 -5.71 -7.37
N LEU A 101 8.24 -4.97 -8.19
CA LEU A 101 8.83 -5.51 -9.42
C LEU A 101 9.77 -6.70 -9.14
N ASN A 102 10.61 -6.61 -8.11
CA ASN A 102 11.50 -7.71 -7.71
C ASN A 102 10.70 -8.95 -7.31
N ARG A 103 9.54 -8.78 -6.67
CA ARG A 103 8.65 -9.91 -6.31
C ARG A 103 7.95 -10.52 -7.50
N VAL A 104 7.48 -9.69 -8.44
CA VAL A 104 6.87 -10.16 -9.69
C VAL A 104 7.89 -10.89 -10.56
N THR A 105 9.16 -10.49 -10.52
CA THR A 105 10.23 -11.05 -11.36
C THR A 105 11.09 -12.11 -10.67
N GLY A 106 10.98 -12.27 -9.34
CA GLY A 106 11.74 -13.24 -8.55
C GLY A 106 13.26 -12.98 -8.46
N ARG A 107 13.76 -11.78 -8.77
CA ARG A 107 15.21 -11.48 -8.82
C ARG A 107 15.61 -10.24 -8.02
N ASN A 108 16.76 -10.32 -7.35
CA ASN A 108 17.15 -9.41 -6.26
C ASN A 108 18.00 -8.18 -6.64
N LYS A 109 18.23 -7.87 -7.93
CA LYS A 109 19.05 -6.70 -8.29
C LYS A 109 18.53 -6.00 -9.55
N LEU A 110 18.00 -4.78 -9.40
CA LEU A 110 17.86 -3.85 -10.53
C LEU A 110 19.13 -2.98 -10.56
N SER A 111 19.96 -3.11 -11.60
CA SER A 111 21.21 -2.36 -11.76
C SER A 111 21.09 -1.33 -12.88
N SER A 112 21.55 -0.10 -12.65
CA SER A 112 21.34 1.06 -13.53
C SER A 112 22.29 1.18 -14.73
N GLN A 113 22.70 0.08 -15.35
CA GLN A 113 23.63 0.14 -16.49
C GLN A 113 23.20 -0.81 -17.60
N SER A 114 22.55 -0.23 -18.62
CA SER A 114 22.21 -0.94 -19.86
C SER A 114 23.40 -0.95 -20.81
N VAL A 115 23.96 -2.14 -21.06
CA VAL A 115 24.85 -2.43 -22.20
C VAL A 115 24.48 -3.83 -22.70
N ALA A 116 24.70 -4.14 -23.99
CA ALA A 116 24.37 -5.41 -24.62
C ALA A 116 24.68 -6.63 -23.72
N GLY A 117 23.62 -7.32 -23.30
CA GLY A 117 23.65 -8.40 -22.31
C GLY A 117 22.63 -9.48 -22.62
N ILE A 118 22.40 -10.37 -21.66
CA ILE A 118 21.46 -11.49 -21.80
C ILE A 118 20.04 -10.97 -21.65
N ARG A 119 19.15 -11.33 -22.58
CA ARG A 119 17.72 -11.03 -22.51
C ARG A 119 16.93 -12.27 -22.14
N GLU A 120 16.16 -12.17 -21.07
CA GLU A 120 15.24 -13.21 -20.61
C GLU A 120 13.80 -12.78 -20.88
N PRO A 121 13.17 -13.29 -21.95
CA PRO A 121 11.80 -12.95 -22.30
C PRO A 121 10.81 -13.55 -21.29
N LEU A 122 9.59 -13.03 -21.29
CA LEU A 122 8.50 -13.64 -20.53
C LEU A 122 8.23 -15.05 -21.08
N PRO A 123 7.98 -16.04 -20.20
CA PRO A 123 7.70 -17.39 -20.65
C PRO A 123 6.42 -17.41 -21.48
N THR A 124 6.42 -18.15 -22.58
CA THR A 124 5.25 -18.37 -23.43
C THR A 124 4.96 -19.85 -23.59
N GLY A 125 3.79 -20.17 -24.11
CA GLY A 125 3.41 -21.54 -24.43
C GLY A 125 2.69 -22.25 -23.28
N THR A 126 2.36 -23.52 -23.52
CA THR A 126 1.69 -24.41 -22.58
C THR A 126 2.60 -25.56 -22.20
N VAL A 127 2.66 -25.85 -20.90
CA VAL A 127 3.24 -27.09 -20.36
C VAL A 127 2.13 -27.89 -19.71
N THR A 128 1.92 -29.12 -20.18
CA THR A 128 0.92 -30.05 -19.64
C THR A 128 1.60 -31.25 -19.01
N PHE A 129 1.37 -31.46 -17.73
CA PHE A 129 1.70 -32.68 -17.02
C PHE A 129 0.53 -33.66 -17.18
N LYS A 130 0.75 -34.72 -17.97
CA LYS A 130 -0.23 -35.76 -18.24
C LYS A 130 -0.42 -36.66 -17.02
N ALA A 131 -1.59 -37.27 -16.92
CA ALA A 131 -1.89 -38.22 -15.83
C ALA A 131 -1.01 -39.48 -15.87
N ASP A 132 -0.43 -39.82 -17.02
CA ASP A 132 0.53 -40.92 -17.18
C ASP A 132 1.97 -40.57 -16.78
N GLY A 133 2.19 -39.37 -16.23
CA GLY A 133 3.51 -38.87 -15.82
C GLY A 133 4.35 -38.28 -16.95
N THR A 134 3.84 -38.25 -18.19
CA THR A 134 4.52 -37.60 -19.32
C THR A 134 4.29 -36.09 -19.34
N LEU A 135 5.11 -35.39 -20.11
CA LEU A 135 5.07 -33.93 -20.24
C LEU A 135 4.87 -33.56 -21.71
N GLU A 136 3.81 -32.82 -21.99
CA GLU A 136 3.52 -32.25 -23.31
C GLU A 136 3.82 -30.75 -23.29
N ARG A 137 4.38 -30.23 -24.40
CA ARG A 137 4.64 -28.80 -24.58
C ARG A 137 4.01 -28.30 -25.85
N SER A 138 3.47 -27.08 -25.79
CA SER A 138 2.96 -26.34 -26.95
C SER A 138 3.51 -24.93 -26.93
N ASP A 139 3.81 -24.38 -28.10
CA ASP A 139 4.28 -22.99 -28.24
C ASP A 139 3.17 -21.95 -28.09
N GLN A 140 1.90 -22.39 -28.02
CA GLN A 140 0.75 -21.52 -27.76
C GLN A 140 0.36 -21.55 -26.28
N PRO A 141 -0.05 -20.41 -25.70
CA PRO A 141 -0.20 -19.10 -26.35
C PRO A 141 1.13 -18.33 -26.47
N THR A 142 1.24 -17.41 -27.43
CA THR A 142 2.44 -16.57 -27.64
C THR A 142 2.47 -15.28 -26.80
N ASP A 143 1.36 -14.99 -26.11
CA ASP A 143 1.17 -13.79 -25.30
C ASP A 143 1.03 -14.11 -23.80
N GLY A 144 1.31 -15.35 -23.41
CA GLY A 144 1.08 -15.86 -22.06
C GLY A 144 1.72 -17.22 -21.83
N ALA A 145 1.74 -17.64 -20.57
CA ALA A 145 2.16 -18.97 -20.15
C ALA A 145 0.98 -19.74 -19.56
N VAL A 146 0.89 -21.02 -19.88
CA VAL A 146 -0.12 -21.92 -19.33
C VAL A 146 0.56 -23.15 -18.75
N MET A 147 0.15 -23.54 -17.56
CA MET A 147 0.53 -24.79 -16.93
C MET A 147 -0.74 -25.60 -16.63
N VAL A 148 -0.77 -26.86 -17.07
CA VAL A 148 -1.88 -27.78 -16.84
C VAL A 148 -1.35 -29.02 -16.13
N ASN A 149 -2.02 -29.45 -15.08
CA ASN A 149 -1.85 -30.77 -14.48
C ASN A 149 -3.16 -31.54 -14.68
N GLU A 150 -3.13 -32.56 -15.54
CA GLU A 150 -4.32 -33.34 -15.89
C GLU A 150 -4.80 -34.25 -14.75
N ASP A 151 -3.89 -34.73 -13.90
CA ASP A 151 -4.21 -35.60 -12.76
C ASP A 151 -5.08 -34.86 -11.72
N THR A 152 -4.68 -33.63 -11.37
CA THR A 152 -5.43 -32.79 -10.42
C THR A 152 -6.51 -31.95 -11.08
N GLY A 153 -6.46 -31.77 -12.40
CA GLY A 153 -7.29 -30.82 -13.14
C GLY A 153 -6.91 -29.36 -12.89
N LEU A 154 -5.71 -29.09 -12.37
CA LEU A 154 -5.20 -27.75 -12.11
C LEU A 154 -4.77 -27.08 -13.42
N ARG A 155 -5.16 -25.82 -13.61
CA ARG A 155 -4.72 -24.96 -14.70
C ARG A 155 -4.29 -23.61 -14.12
N VAL A 156 -3.03 -23.24 -14.35
CA VAL A 156 -2.51 -21.89 -14.08
C VAL A 156 -2.30 -21.22 -15.42
N GLU A 157 -2.92 -20.07 -15.62
CA GLU A 157 -2.84 -19.30 -16.86
C GLU A 157 -2.41 -17.87 -16.53
N ALA A 158 -1.37 -17.39 -17.21
CA ALA A 158 -0.90 -16.03 -17.12
C ALA A 158 -0.85 -15.41 -18.52
N LYS A 159 -1.46 -14.25 -18.69
CA LYS A 159 -1.46 -13.45 -19.92
C LYS A 159 -0.60 -12.22 -19.68
N TRP A 160 0.42 -12.03 -20.50
CA TRP A 160 1.42 -10.97 -20.34
C TRP A 160 1.11 -9.72 -21.16
N ARG A 161 0.35 -9.87 -22.25
CA ARG A 161 0.04 -8.79 -23.22
C ARG A 161 -1.46 -8.59 -23.35
N VAL A 162 -2.16 -8.42 -22.23
CA VAL A 162 -3.61 -8.22 -22.21
C VAL A 162 -3.98 -7.02 -23.08
N ASN A 163 -4.92 -7.21 -24.00
CA ASN A 163 -5.32 -6.22 -25.01
C ASN A 163 -4.17 -5.73 -25.92
N GLY A 164 -3.15 -6.56 -26.14
CA GLY A 164 -1.99 -6.20 -26.96
C GLY A 164 -1.05 -5.19 -26.30
N ALA A 165 -1.13 -5.04 -24.97
CA ALA A 165 -0.26 -4.12 -24.23
C ALA A 165 1.22 -4.46 -24.43
N PRO A 166 2.09 -3.44 -24.55
CA PRO A 166 3.51 -3.65 -24.73
C PRO A 166 4.14 -4.26 -23.47
N THR A 167 5.26 -4.93 -23.65
CA THR A 167 6.17 -5.31 -22.56
C THR A 167 7.33 -4.32 -22.52
N VAL A 168 8.05 -4.28 -21.40
CA VAL A 168 9.27 -3.49 -21.26
C VAL A 168 10.40 -4.35 -20.73
N TRP A 169 11.64 -3.97 -21.04
CA TRP A 169 12.82 -4.66 -20.55
C TRP A 169 13.36 -3.92 -19.33
N VAL A 170 13.49 -4.63 -18.21
CA VAL A 170 14.08 -4.10 -16.99
C VAL A 170 15.43 -4.74 -16.72
N ASP A 171 16.38 -3.95 -16.25
CA ASP A 171 17.70 -4.45 -15.90
C ASP A 171 17.59 -5.32 -14.63
N SER A 172 17.91 -6.61 -14.70
CA SER A 172 17.75 -7.58 -13.60
C SER A 172 19.09 -8.05 -12.99
N GLY A 173 20.12 -7.22 -13.15
CA GLY A 173 21.42 -7.37 -12.52
C GLY A 173 22.47 -7.91 -13.50
N THR A 174 23.40 -8.72 -12.98
CA THR A 174 24.44 -9.37 -13.80
C THR A 174 24.40 -10.88 -13.61
N ARG A 175 24.76 -11.61 -14.67
CA ARG A 175 24.95 -13.07 -14.66
C ARG A 175 26.34 -13.39 -15.18
N TYR A 176 26.96 -14.41 -14.59
CA TYR A 176 28.23 -14.90 -15.09
C TYR A 176 28.01 -15.67 -16.39
N ASP A 177 28.60 -15.18 -17.48
CA ASP A 177 28.61 -15.85 -18.77
C ASP A 177 29.83 -16.78 -18.83
N HIS A 178 29.60 -18.08 -18.68
CA HIS A 178 30.64 -19.11 -18.72
C HIS A 178 31.33 -19.23 -20.10
N VAL A 179 30.68 -18.78 -21.18
CA VAL A 179 31.25 -18.81 -22.54
C VAL A 179 32.21 -17.63 -22.72
N LYS A 180 31.87 -16.47 -22.16
CA LYS A 180 32.70 -15.25 -22.24
C LYS A 180 33.61 -15.03 -21.04
N ASN A 181 33.56 -15.92 -20.05
CA ASN A 181 34.32 -15.85 -18.79
C ASN A 181 34.20 -14.50 -18.07
N THR A 182 33.02 -13.88 -18.12
CA THR A 182 32.80 -12.52 -17.61
C THR A 182 31.38 -12.32 -17.07
N TRP A 183 31.20 -11.33 -16.19
CA TRP A 183 29.87 -10.91 -15.73
C TRP A 183 29.22 -10.00 -16.77
N VAL A 184 28.04 -10.39 -17.25
CA VAL A 184 27.28 -9.62 -18.23
C VAL A 184 25.97 -9.13 -17.62
N PRO A 185 25.48 -7.94 -18.00
CA PRO A 185 24.17 -7.47 -17.57
C PRO A 185 23.06 -8.38 -18.10
N VAL A 186 21.98 -8.50 -17.32
CA VAL A 186 20.77 -9.24 -17.68
C VAL A 186 19.61 -8.27 -17.74
N GLN A 187 18.78 -8.42 -18.77
CA GLN A 187 17.49 -7.75 -18.86
C GLN A 187 16.39 -8.80 -18.84
N THR A 188 15.35 -8.54 -18.06
CA THR A 188 14.15 -9.39 -18.01
C THR A 188 12.98 -8.63 -18.62
N GLU A 189 12.24 -9.28 -19.50
CA GLU A 189 10.99 -8.72 -20.04
C GLU A 189 9.93 -8.75 -18.93
N VAL A 190 9.19 -7.66 -18.78
CA VAL A 190 8.09 -7.54 -17.82
C VAL A 190 6.83 -6.99 -18.50
N PRO A 191 5.64 -7.46 -18.08
CA PRO A 191 4.40 -6.98 -18.67
C PRO A 191 4.07 -5.56 -18.19
N THR A 192 3.39 -4.78 -19.03
CA THR A 192 2.73 -3.53 -18.57
C THR A 192 1.26 -3.72 -18.27
N ASN A 193 0.65 -4.78 -18.80
CA ASN A 193 -0.71 -5.18 -18.48
C ASN A 193 -0.83 -6.70 -18.55
N ALA A 194 -1.04 -7.32 -17.40
CA ALA A 194 -1.11 -8.77 -17.26
C ALA A 194 -2.31 -9.22 -16.45
N SER A 195 -2.73 -10.45 -16.68
CA SER A 195 -3.70 -11.13 -15.83
C SER A 195 -3.27 -12.57 -15.59
N GLY A 196 -3.66 -13.10 -14.44
CA GLY A 196 -3.42 -14.49 -14.06
C GLY A 196 -4.68 -15.10 -13.50
N THR A 197 -4.91 -16.38 -13.78
CA THR A 197 -6.00 -17.16 -13.19
C THR A 197 -5.51 -18.54 -12.80
N ILE A 198 -6.05 -19.04 -11.70
CA ILE A 198 -5.89 -20.42 -11.29
C ILE A 198 -7.27 -21.07 -11.34
N SER A 199 -7.38 -22.17 -12.06
CA SER A 199 -8.59 -22.95 -12.18
C SER A 199 -8.34 -24.39 -11.77
N GLU A 200 -9.32 -25.01 -11.13
CA GLU A 200 -9.29 -26.42 -10.76
C GLU A 200 -10.56 -27.07 -11.34
N LYS A 201 -10.38 -28.13 -12.13
CA LYS A 201 -11.48 -28.90 -12.75
C LYS A 201 -12.48 -27.98 -13.49
N GLY A 202 -11.94 -26.98 -14.19
CA GLY A 202 -12.71 -26.00 -14.97
C GLY A 202 -13.31 -24.83 -14.17
N THR A 203 -13.19 -24.82 -12.84
CA THR A 203 -13.68 -23.71 -12.00
C THR A 203 -12.55 -22.76 -11.64
N THR A 204 -12.67 -21.47 -11.94
CA THR A 204 -11.68 -20.46 -11.53
C THR A 204 -11.74 -20.22 -10.02
N ARG A 205 -10.61 -20.43 -9.33
CA ARG A 205 -10.46 -20.35 -7.87
C ARG A 205 -9.65 -19.15 -7.41
N ALA A 206 -8.88 -18.53 -8.31
CA ALA A 206 -8.17 -17.30 -8.02
C ALA A 206 -7.93 -16.52 -9.29
N GLY A 207 -7.76 -15.21 -9.15
CA GLY A 207 -7.39 -14.34 -10.24
C GLY A 207 -6.58 -13.14 -9.75
N ALA A 208 -5.73 -12.64 -10.63
CA ALA A 208 -5.00 -11.40 -10.42
C ALA A 208 -4.95 -10.59 -11.72
N THR A 209 -4.97 -9.27 -11.59
CA THR A 209 -4.71 -8.32 -12.66
C THR A 209 -3.59 -7.38 -12.23
N PHE A 210 -2.75 -7.03 -13.19
CA PHE A 210 -1.60 -6.18 -12.99
C PHE A 210 -1.55 -5.14 -14.11
N THR A 211 -1.36 -3.88 -13.76
CA THR A 211 -1.12 -2.81 -14.72
C THR A 211 0.03 -1.95 -14.22
N MET A 212 0.93 -1.56 -15.12
CA MET A 212 2.07 -0.74 -14.81
C MET A 212 2.24 0.35 -15.88
N THR A 213 2.48 1.57 -15.41
CA THR A 213 3.00 2.68 -16.21
C THR A 213 4.51 2.75 -15.98
N PRO A 214 5.35 2.29 -16.93
CA PRO A 214 6.81 2.19 -16.76
C PRO A 214 7.49 3.49 -16.29
N GLY A 215 7.18 4.61 -16.95
CA GLY A 215 7.91 5.86 -16.77
C GLY A 215 9.38 5.80 -17.20
N ASN A 216 10.03 6.97 -17.22
CA ASN A 216 11.42 7.08 -17.67
C ASN A 216 12.45 6.56 -16.65
N CYS A 217 12.04 6.30 -15.41
CA CYS A 217 12.91 5.89 -14.30
C CYS A 217 12.69 4.44 -13.84
N LEU A 218 12.05 3.61 -14.66
CA LEU A 218 11.68 2.23 -14.28
C LEU A 218 12.84 1.45 -13.64
N ASN A 219 14.03 1.51 -14.24
CA ASN A 219 15.21 0.76 -13.78
C ASN A 219 15.88 1.35 -12.53
N THR A 220 15.60 2.60 -12.17
CA THR A 220 16.28 3.31 -11.06
C THR A 220 15.39 3.45 -9.83
N PHE A 221 14.14 3.87 -10.03
CA PHE A 221 13.18 4.19 -8.96
C PHE A 221 11.84 3.44 -9.10
N GLY A 222 11.72 2.55 -10.09
CA GLY A 222 10.49 1.81 -10.36
C GLY A 222 9.49 2.61 -11.20
N PRO A 223 8.27 2.08 -11.36
CA PRO A 223 7.30 2.64 -12.29
C PRO A 223 6.73 3.99 -11.85
N GLU A 224 6.11 4.72 -12.77
CA GLU A 224 5.29 5.90 -12.46
C GLU A 224 3.96 5.53 -11.82
N ALA A 225 3.37 4.41 -12.22
CA ALA A 225 2.19 3.87 -11.58
C ALA A 225 2.16 2.36 -11.68
N LEU A 226 1.54 1.71 -10.69
CA LEU A 226 1.36 0.28 -10.64
C LEU A 226 0.04 -0.03 -9.93
N LYS A 227 -0.77 -0.90 -10.52
CA LYS A 227 -1.98 -1.44 -9.93
C LYS A 227 -1.90 -2.96 -9.92
N LEU A 228 -2.22 -3.56 -8.78
CA LEU A 228 -2.39 -4.99 -8.61
C LEU A 228 -3.71 -5.22 -7.91
N SER A 229 -4.56 -6.06 -8.49
CA SER A 229 -5.79 -6.51 -7.85
C SER A 229 -5.80 -8.03 -7.90
N ALA A 230 -6.03 -8.67 -6.77
CA ALA A 230 -6.04 -10.12 -6.65
C ALA A 230 -7.22 -10.59 -5.82
N TRP A 231 -7.70 -11.79 -6.11
CA TRP A 231 -8.77 -12.43 -5.38
C TRP A 231 -8.59 -13.95 -5.38
N ALA A 232 -9.17 -14.60 -4.37
CA ALA A 232 -9.15 -16.05 -4.21
C ALA A 232 -10.47 -16.56 -3.60
N GLY A 233 -10.82 -17.79 -3.95
CA GLY A 233 -12.12 -18.42 -3.69
C GLY A 233 -13.06 -18.28 -4.89
N ARG A 234 -14.31 -17.89 -4.65
CA ARG A 234 -15.29 -17.60 -5.71
C ARG A 234 -15.00 -16.29 -6.44
N GLN A 235 -15.21 -16.27 -7.76
CA GLN A 235 -14.95 -15.09 -8.59
C GLN A 235 -15.85 -13.89 -8.26
N THR A 236 -17.12 -14.13 -7.93
CA THR A 236 -18.04 -13.10 -7.48
C THR A 236 -18.10 -13.12 -5.95
N ASN A 237 -17.96 -11.96 -5.31
CA ASN A 237 -17.89 -11.82 -3.85
C ASN A 237 -16.77 -12.68 -3.24
N ALA A 238 -15.56 -12.53 -3.77
CA ALA A 238 -14.42 -13.33 -3.36
C ALA A 238 -14.17 -13.24 -1.84
N PRO A 239 -14.02 -14.38 -1.15
CA PRO A 239 -13.74 -14.40 0.28
C PRO A 239 -12.40 -13.74 0.58
N LEU A 240 -11.39 -13.87 -0.28
CA LEU A 240 -10.13 -13.16 -0.13
C LEU A 240 -9.96 -12.20 -1.31
N SER A 241 -9.63 -10.94 -1.02
CA SER A 241 -9.24 -9.96 -2.03
C SER A 241 -8.15 -9.04 -1.53
N MET A 242 -7.35 -8.52 -2.45
CA MET A 242 -6.30 -7.57 -2.20
C MET A 242 -6.22 -6.58 -3.35
N ASN A 243 -6.05 -5.30 -3.05
CA ASN A 243 -5.74 -4.28 -4.03
C ASN A 243 -4.52 -3.49 -3.59
N LEU A 244 -3.74 -3.07 -4.57
CA LEU A 244 -2.60 -2.20 -4.41
C LEU A 244 -2.61 -1.22 -5.57
N ASP A 245 -2.60 0.07 -5.26
CA ASP A 245 -2.49 1.17 -6.21
C ASP A 245 -1.34 2.05 -5.76
N TYR A 246 -0.33 2.17 -6.61
CA TYR A 246 0.84 2.99 -6.37
C TYR A 246 1.00 3.96 -7.52
N SER A 247 1.33 5.20 -7.21
CA SER A 247 1.80 6.16 -8.22
C SER A 247 2.83 7.11 -7.65
N TRP A 248 3.79 7.52 -8.47
CA TRP A 248 4.71 8.60 -8.15
C TRP A 248 4.92 9.45 -9.40
N GLY A 249 4.38 10.67 -9.34
CA GLY A 249 4.47 11.66 -10.40
C GLY A 249 5.15 12.95 -9.95
N ALA A 250 5.06 13.99 -10.78
CA ALA A 250 5.61 15.31 -10.48
C ALA A 250 5.02 15.94 -9.21
N GLN A 251 3.76 15.61 -8.90
CA GLN A 251 2.98 16.18 -7.79
C GLN A 251 3.04 15.35 -6.49
N GLY A 252 3.86 14.30 -6.45
CA GLY A 252 4.05 13.48 -5.26
C GLY A 252 3.79 12.00 -5.46
N LEU A 253 3.61 11.30 -4.33
CA LEU A 253 3.51 9.85 -4.25
C LEU A 253 2.18 9.45 -3.61
N ASN A 254 1.50 8.47 -4.19
CA ASN A 254 0.31 7.85 -3.64
C ASN A 254 0.52 6.35 -3.51
N LEU A 255 0.05 5.77 -2.41
CA LEU A 255 0.01 4.34 -2.16
C LEU A 255 -1.29 4.00 -1.46
N LYS A 256 -2.13 3.20 -2.12
CA LYS A 256 -3.33 2.61 -1.53
C LYS A 256 -3.17 1.12 -1.51
N ALA A 257 -3.38 0.51 -0.37
CA ALA A 257 -3.40 -0.94 -0.22
C ALA A 257 -4.66 -1.32 0.55
N SER A 258 -5.36 -2.35 0.08
CA SER A 258 -6.46 -2.94 0.81
C SER A 258 -6.39 -4.45 0.75
N ALA A 259 -6.80 -5.11 1.81
CA ALA A 259 -7.04 -6.54 1.82
C ALA A 259 -8.30 -6.85 2.63
N GLN A 260 -9.06 -7.82 2.17
CA GLN A 260 -10.28 -8.28 2.82
C GLN A 260 -10.29 -9.79 2.84
N HIS A 261 -10.63 -10.36 4.00
CA HIS A 261 -10.92 -11.76 4.18
C HIS A 261 -12.31 -11.95 4.79
N THR A 262 -13.19 -12.65 4.08
CA THR A 262 -14.55 -12.94 4.48
C THR A 262 -14.71 -14.45 4.59
N THR A 263 -15.05 -14.90 5.79
CA THR A 263 -15.49 -16.25 6.10
C THR A 263 -17.02 -16.31 6.05
N THR A 264 -17.61 -17.47 6.32
CA THR A 264 -19.07 -17.62 6.35
C THR A 264 -19.74 -16.77 7.45
N GLN A 265 -19.05 -16.53 8.57
CA GLN A 265 -19.62 -15.83 9.73
C GLN A 265 -18.95 -14.48 10.03
N ASN A 266 -17.69 -14.32 9.61
CA ASN A 266 -16.85 -13.21 10.03
C ASN A 266 -16.16 -12.54 8.83
N ALA A 267 -15.86 -11.25 8.96
CA ALA A 267 -15.06 -10.52 8.00
C ALA A 267 -13.92 -9.78 8.71
N GLY A 268 -12.77 -9.76 8.05
CA GLY A 268 -11.61 -8.97 8.39
C GLY A 268 -11.21 -8.09 7.20
N SER A 269 -10.82 -6.84 7.44
CA SER A 269 -10.27 -5.96 6.41
C SER A 269 -9.16 -5.10 6.97
N VAL A 270 -8.21 -4.76 6.10
CA VAL A 270 -7.21 -3.73 6.34
C VAL A 270 -7.17 -2.82 5.13
N ASN A 271 -7.14 -1.51 5.36
CA ASN A 271 -6.91 -0.53 4.31
C ASN A 271 -5.82 0.45 4.77
N VAL A 272 -5.02 0.90 3.81
CA VAL A 272 -3.97 1.90 3.97
C VAL A 272 -4.06 2.84 2.77
N ASP A 273 -4.09 4.14 3.02
CA ASP A 273 -4.07 5.20 2.01
C ASP A 273 -3.01 6.23 2.44
N LEU A 274 -1.89 6.24 1.71
CA LEU A 274 -0.78 7.16 1.91
C LEU A 274 -0.70 8.10 0.70
N SER A 275 -0.79 9.40 0.95
CA SER A 275 -0.43 10.47 0.02
C SER A 275 0.73 11.26 0.57
N LEU A 276 1.73 11.52 -0.26
CA LEU A 276 2.80 12.50 -0.02
C LEU A 276 2.67 13.56 -1.10
N ASP A 277 2.19 14.73 -0.72
CA ASP A 277 1.96 15.83 -1.63
C ASP A 277 3.23 16.68 -1.71
N GLY A 278 3.64 17.08 -2.91
CA GLY A 278 4.83 17.90 -3.07
C GLY A 278 5.31 17.97 -4.51
N THR A 279 6.49 18.56 -4.71
CA THR A 279 7.10 18.64 -6.04
C THR A 279 8.29 17.70 -6.13
N THR A 280 8.30 16.83 -7.13
CA THR A 280 9.43 15.95 -7.44
C THR A 280 10.21 16.50 -8.63
N ALA A 281 11.52 16.69 -8.46
CA ALA A 281 12.44 17.08 -9.52
C ALA A 281 13.54 16.02 -9.68
N ASN A 282 14.08 15.88 -10.90
CA ASN A 282 15.21 14.99 -11.19
C ASN A 282 14.96 13.54 -10.76
N ARG A 283 13.72 13.05 -10.91
CA ARG A 283 13.32 11.71 -10.44
C ARG A 283 14.18 10.59 -11.02
N CYS A 284 14.73 10.74 -12.21
CA CYS A 284 15.47 9.67 -12.88
C CYS A 284 16.98 9.64 -12.55
N THR A 285 17.48 10.58 -11.75
CA THR A 285 18.92 10.77 -11.52
C THR A 285 19.28 10.68 -10.05
N ASP A 286 20.58 10.63 -9.77
CA ASP A 286 21.17 10.72 -8.41
C ASP A 286 20.91 12.07 -7.72
N THR A 287 20.50 13.08 -8.49
CA THR A 287 20.12 14.43 -8.02
C THR A 287 18.63 14.57 -7.68
N LEU A 288 17.92 13.45 -7.45
CA LEU A 288 16.51 13.44 -7.01
C LEU A 288 16.30 14.45 -5.88
N THR A 289 15.30 15.31 -6.07
CA THR A 289 14.86 16.26 -5.07
C THR A 289 13.34 16.16 -4.91
N PHE A 290 12.87 16.06 -3.67
CA PHE A 290 11.45 16.12 -3.35
C PHE A 290 11.18 17.21 -2.32
N THR A 291 10.31 18.16 -2.66
CA THR A 291 9.90 19.24 -1.77
C THR A 291 8.46 18.98 -1.33
N PRO A 292 8.23 18.40 -0.14
CA PRO A 292 6.89 18.11 0.36
C PRO A 292 6.11 19.39 0.65
N SER A 293 4.81 19.37 0.36
CA SER A 293 3.83 20.37 0.79
C SER A 293 2.83 19.79 1.82
N GLY A 294 2.70 18.47 1.88
CA GLY A 294 1.81 17.79 2.82
C GLY A 294 1.98 16.27 2.79
N ALA A 295 1.34 15.61 3.74
CA ALA A 295 1.20 14.16 3.77
C ALA A 295 -0.12 13.75 4.40
N THR A 296 -0.70 12.66 3.93
CA THR A 296 -1.86 12.02 4.53
C THR A 296 -1.58 10.53 4.63
N LEU A 297 -1.70 9.96 5.83
CA LEU A 297 -1.72 8.52 6.04
C LEU A 297 -3.03 8.17 6.72
N LEU A 298 -3.87 7.38 6.05
CA LEU A 298 -5.05 6.77 6.63
C LEU A 298 -4.78 5.28 6.71
N ALA A 299 -5.08 4.67 7.85
CA ALA A 299 -5.05 3.23 7.96
C ALA A 299 -6.18 2.75 8.86
N ASP A 300 -6.92 1.75 8.40
CA ASP A 300 -7.96 1.08 9.17
C ASP A 300 -7.77 -0.43 9.16
N LEU A 301 -8.11 -1.04 10.29
CA LEU A 301 -8.19 -2.47 10.50
C LEU A 301 -9.56 -2.75 11.10
N SER A 302 -10.33 -3.62 10.48
CA SER A 302 -11.59 -4.11 11.02
C SER A 302 -11.54 -5.62 11.14
N LEU A 303 -11.58 -6.11 12.37
CA LEU A 303 -11.81 -7.51 12.73
C LEU A 303 -13.12 -7.59 13.53
N PRO A 304 -13.75 -8.76 13.70
CA PRO A 304 -15.06 -8.87 14.33
C PRO A 304 -15.18 -8.18 15.70
N SER A 305 -14.11 -8.16 16.50
CA SER A 305 -14.10 -7.54 17.82
C SER A 305 -13.14 -6.35 17.97
N HIS A 306 -12.37 -6.03 16.92
CA HIS A 306 -11.32 -5.01 16.95
C HIS A 306 -11.41 -4.12 15.73
N LYS A 307 -11.81 -2.87 15.93
CA LYS A 307 -11.80 -1.84 14.90
C LYS A 307 -10.77 -0.79 15.27
N ILE A 308 -9.72 -0.67 14.46
CA ILE A 308 -8.70 0.36 14.60
C ILE A 308 -8.83 1.29 13.41
N ALA A 309 -8.82 2.60 13.67
CA ALA A 309 -8.71 3.60 12.64
C ALA A 309 -7.61 4.57 13.04
N SER A 310 -6.75 4.93 12.11
CA SER A 310 -5.67 5.89 12.34
C SER A 310 -5.61 6.85 11.17
N ALA A 311 -5.32 8.10 11.48
CA ALA A 311 -5.06 9.11 10.49
C ALA A 311 -3.90 9.98 10.94
N VAL A 312 -3.04 10.35 10.00
CA VAL A 312 -1.99 11.35 10.16
C VAL A 312 -2.13 12.33 9.01
N TYR A 313 -2.34 13.60 9.34
CA TYR A 313 -2.41 14.69 8.40
C TYR A 313 -1.27 15.65 8.70
N LEU A 314 -0.38 15.80 7.73
CA LEU A 314 0.65 16.82 7.72
C LEU A 314 0.27 17.84 6.64
N ARG A 315 0.18 19.12 7.00
CA ARG A 315 -0.28 20.19 6.11
C ARG A 315 0.67 21.38 6.15
N ASP A 316 0.64 22.15 5.07
CA ASP A 316 1.40 23.39 4.92
C ASP A 316 2.90 23.23 5.21
N VAL A 317 3.46 22.08 4.80
CA VAL A 317 4.88 21.77 5.01
C VAL A 317 5.73 22.76 4.24
N ARG A 318 6.69 23.38 4.93
CA ARG A 318 7.60 24.39 4.37
C ARG A 318 9.01 24.15 4.84
N ASN A 319 9.96 24.62 4.04
CA ASN A 319 11.40 24.58 4.32
C ASN A 319 11.95 23.16 4.54
N ILE A 320 11.31 22.15 3.92
CA ILE A 320 11.84 20.80 3.82
C ILE A 320 12.14 20.52 2.35
N VAL A 321 13.36 20.07 2.08
CA VAL A 321 13.76 19.58 0.76
C VAL A 321 14.50 18.26 0.96
N ILE A 322 13.92 17.18 0.49
CA ILE A 322 14.52 15.85 0.59
C ILE A 322 15.42 15.65 -0.63
N SER A 323 16.72 15.81 -0.42
CA SER A 323 17.79 15.48 -1.38
C SER A 323 19.08 15.11 -0.64
N ASP A 324 20.01 14.42 -1.30
CA ASP A 324 21.29 14.02 -0.66
C ASP A 324 22.10 15.24 -0.16
N ALA A 325 22.08 16.35 -0.91
CA ALA A 325 22.78 17.57 -0.53
C ALA A 325 22.12 18.26 0.69
N GLU A 326 20.80 18.32 0.73
CA GLU A 326 20.05 18.99 1.80
C GLU A 326 20.10 18.21 3.11
N LEU A 327 19.95 16.88 3.05
CA LEU A 327 19.97 16.01 4.23
C LEU A 327 21.31 16.00 4.98
N ARG A 328 22.40 16.47 4.36
CA ARG A 328 23.73 16.57 4.98
C ARG A 328 23.99 17.91 5.67
N LYS A 329 23.08 18.88 5.57
CA LYS A 329 23.24 20.18 6.25
C LYS A 329 23.10 20.00 7.76
N GLN A 330 23.96 20.66 8.54
CA GLN A 330 23.94 20.58 10.01
C GLN A 330 22.59 21.00 10.62
N ASN A 331 21.88 21.92 9.97
CA ASN A 331 20.62 22.51 10.47
C ASN A 331 19.44 22.17 9.55
N PHE A 332 19.34 20.94 9.05
CA PHE A 332 18.29 20.53 8.11
C PHE A 332 16.86 20.87 8.59
N PHE A 333 16.58 20.77 9.89
CA PHE A 333 15.27 21.05 10.47
C PHE A 333 15.04 22.52 10.84
N GLN A 334 16.02 23.40 10.63
CA GLN A 334 15.89 24.80 11.00
C GLN A 334 14.85 25.50 10.13
N ASN A 335 13.91 26.21 10.78
CA ASN A 335 12.78 26.89 10.14
C ASN A 335 11.79 25.97 9.42
N VAL A 336 11.78 24.66 9.71
CA VAL A 336 10.71 23.78 9.23
C VAL A 336 9.36 24.33 9.72
N GLY A 337 8.35 24.28 8.86
CA GLY A 337 7.01 24.72 9.19
C GLY A 337 5.98 23.72 8.71
N GLY A 338 4.79 23.80 9.31
CA GLY A 338 3.64 22.98 8.97
C GLY A 338 2.77 22.69 10.19
N SER A 339 1.67 22.00 9.97
CA SER A 339 0.78 21.53 11.04
C SER A 339 0.59 20.02 10.96
N LEU A 340 0.53 19.39 12.13
CA LEU A 340 0.21 17.99 12.32
C LEU A 340 -1.15 17.88 12.98
N ASN A 341 -2.02 17.03 12.43
CA ASN A 341 -3.22 16.53 13.09
C ASN A 341 -3.27 15.02 12.89
N ALA A 342 -3.29 14.25 13.97
CA ALA A 342 -3.27 12.80 13.92
C ALA A 342 -4.11 12.18 15.02
N TYR A 343 -4.66 11.01 14.76
CA TYR A 343 -5.33 10.21 15.77
C TYR A 343 -5.16 8.72 15.52
N VAL A 344 -5.31 7.97 16.60
CA VAL A 344 -5.59 6.54 16.58
C VAL A 344 -6.86 6.33 17.38
N ALA A 345 -7.79 5.56 16.85
CA ALA A 345 -9.06 5.20 17.46
C ALA A 345 -9.18 3.69 17.55
N TYR A 346 -9.78 3.22 18.63
CA TYR A 346 -10.11 1.82 18.87
C TYR A 346 -11.59 1.70 19.21
N ASN A 347 -12.32 0.86 18.47
CA ASN A 347 -13.75 0.62 18.61
C ASN A 347 -14.58 1.93 18.69
N GLY A 348 -14.22 2.90 17.84
CA GLY A 348 -14.91 4.19 17.71
C GLY A 348 -14.51 5.26 18.71
N ASN A 349 -13.56 5.00 19.62
CA ASN A 349 -13.07 5.99 20.59
C ASN A 349 -11.59 6.30 20.33
N ASN A 350 -11.22 7.58 20.32
CA ASN A 350 -9.82 8.01 20.17
C ASN A 350 -9.00 7.52 21.37
N ILE A 351 -7.90 6.82 21.12
CA ILE A 351 -6.97 6.31 22.14
C ILE A 351 -5.73 7.19 22.25
N LEU A 352 -5.36 7.82 21.14
CA LEU A 352 -4.25 8.76 21.03
C LEU A 352 -4.62 9.84 20.01
N THR A 353 -4.29 11.08 20.31
CA THR A 353 -4.37 12.20 19.37
C THR A 353 -3.10 13.02 19.43
N ALA A 354 -2.64 13.54 18.31
CA ALA A 354 -1.55 14.51 18.23
C ALA A 354 -1.99 15.70 17.38
N SER A 355 -1.78 16.91 17.86
CA SER A 355 -2.14 18.12 17.10
C SER A 355 -1.24 19.29 17.46
N GLY A 356 -0.81 20.06 16.47
CA GLY A 356 -0.06 21.29 16.68
C GLY A 356 0.83 21.66 15.51
N SER A 357 1.65 22.70 15.72
CA SER A 357 2.68 23.11 14.77
C SER A 357 3.83 22.12 14.81
N ILE A 358 4.36 21.75 13.64
CA ILE A 358 5.64 21.00 13.56
C ILE A 358 6.85 21.93 13.48
N ALA A 359 6.62 23.25 13.47
CA ALA A 359 7.70 24.19 13.56
C ALA A 359 8.45 24.02 14.87
N ASP A 360 9.75 24.25 14.81
CA ASP A 360 10.61 24.38 15.98
C ASP A 360 10.07 25.48 16.91
N GLY A 361 10.26 25.27 18.20
CA GLY A 361 9.90 26.21 19.25
C GLY A 361 10.65 27.53 19.14
N ASN A 362 10.39 28.42 20.10
CA ASN A 362 11.31 29.54 20.34
C ASN A 362 12.53 29.10 21.18
N ASP A 363 12.69 27.79 21.43
CA ASP A 363 13.87 27.21 22.03
C ASP A 363 15.00 27.05 21.00
N LEU A 364 16.20 26.77 21.50
CA LEU A 364 17.42 26.70 20.68
C LEU A 364 17.79 25.25 20.33
N ASP A 365 16.91 24.28 20.58
CA ASP A 365 17.24 22.86 20.47
C ASP A 365 17.01 22.29 19.06
N LEU A 366 16.37 23.05 18.17
CA LEU A 366 16.12 22.72 16.76
C LEU A 366 15.33 21.41 16.58
N VAL A 367 14.48 21.06 17.56
CA VAL A 367 13.71 19.81 17.56
C VAL A 367 12.29 20.05 17.03
N PRO A 368 11.97 19.64 15.79
CA PRO A 368 10.63 19.82 15.24
C PRO A 368 9.57 19.06 16.04
N GLY A 369 8.43 19.71 16.29
CA GLY A 369 7.25 19.10 16.92
C GLY A 369 7.18 19.23 18.45
N ASP A 370 8.02 20.06 19.06
CA ASP A 370 7.89 20.52 20.45
C ASP A 370 6.51 21.17 20.73
N GLN A 371 5.92 21.83 19.74
CA GLN A 371 4.59 22.45 19.79
C GLN A 371 3.44 21.48 19.47
N VAL A 372 3.73 20.23 19.13
CA VAL A 372 2.70 19.20 18.91
C VAL A 372 2.28 18.63 20.26
N ALA A 373 1.04 18.90 20.67
CA ALA A 373 0.45 18.28 21.85
C ALA A 373 -0.06 16.88 21.52
N VAL A 374 0.40 15.88 22.27
CA VAL A 374 -0.03 14.48 22.19
C VAL A 374 -0.82 14.14 23.44
N LYS A 375 -2.03 13.60 23.26
CA LYS A 375 -2.95 13.23 24.33
C LYS A 375 -3.30 11.74 24.22
N TYR A 376 -3.27 11.02 25.34
CA TYR A 376 -3.65 9.60 25.45
C TYR A 376 -4.08 9.24 26.87
N VAL A 377 -4.77 8.12 27.03
CA VAL A 377 -5.12 7.59 28.36
C VAL A 377 -4.08 6.57 28.79
N ARG A 378 -3.54 6.74 29.99
CA ARG A 378 -2.62 5.79 30.65
C ARG A 378 -2.90 5.74 32.15
N ASP A 379 -2.90 4.54 32.71
CA ASP A 379 -3.17 4.30 34.14
C ASP A 379 -4.50 4.97 34.60
N GLY A 380 -5.52 4.91 33.76
CA GLY A 380 -6.84 5.51 33.99
C GLY A 380 -6.86 7.05 33.97
N LYS A 381 -5.82 7.72 33.48
CA LYS A 381 -5.74 9.19 33.44
C LYS A 381 -5.44 9.70 32.04
N LEU A 382 -5.99 10.87 31.71
CA LEU A 382 -5.59 11.59 30.50
C LEU A 382 -4.19 12.20 30.71
N VAL A 383 -3.26 11.80 29.86
CA VAL A 383 -1.89 12.31 29.81
C VAL A 383 -1.78 13.25 28.61
N GLU A 384 -1.10 14.37 28.80
CA GLU A 384 -0.77 15.34 27.76
C GLU A 384 0.73 15.65 27.81
N LYS A 385 1.41 15.46 26.68
CA LYS A 385 2.87 15.69 26.51
C LYS A 385 3.13 16.30 25.14
N ASN A 386 4.28 16.95 24.95
CA ASN A 386 4.75 17.28 23.61
C ASN A 386 5.18 16.00 22.85
N LEU A 387 5.30 16.08 21.52
CA LEU A 387 5.60 14.91 20.68
C LEU A 387 6.90 14.19 21.08
N PRO A 388 8.04 14.86 21.30
CA PRO A 388 9.27 14.16 21.72
C PRO A 388 9.12 13.42 23.05
N ALA A 389 8.50 14.04 24.06
CA ALA A 389 8.29 13.40 25.35
C ALA A 389 7.24 12.27 25.28
N ALA A 390 6.22 12.42 24.43
CA ALA A 390 5.24 11.38 24.18
C ALA A 390 5.86 10.15 23.50
N LEU A 391 6.70 10.33 22.48
CA LEU A 391 7.40 9.24 21.80
C LEU A 391 8.29 8.45 22.78
N LYS A 392 9.03 9.16 23.65
CA LYS A 392 9.83 8.53 24.71
C LYS A 392 8.98 7.77 25.73
N ASP A 393 7.79 8.27 26.03
CA ASP A 393 6.90 7.59 26.98
C ASP A 393 6.24 6.35 26.38
N LEU A 394 5.74 6.46 25.15
CA LEU A 394 5.06 5.38 24.43
C LEU A 394 6.01 4.24 24.08
N SER A 395 7.30 4.51 23.85
CA SER A 395 8.31 3.47 23.63
C SER A 395 8.50 2.56 24.84
N THR A 396 8.11 2.98 26.05
CA THR A 396 8.14 2.13 27.25
C THR A 396 6.99 1.12 27.31
N LEU A 397 5.95 1.31 26.49
CA LEU A 397 4.75 0.46 26.46
C LEU A 397 4.85 -0.69 25.45
N LEU A 398 5.72 -0.55 24.45
CA LEU A 398 5.98 -1.57 23.44
C LEU A 398 7.18 -2.39 23.92
N SER A 399 6.97 -3.64 24.31
CA SER A 399 8.08 -4.59 24.45
C SER A 399 8.80 -4.68 23.11
N GLN A 400 10.12 -4.49 23.10
CA GLN A 400 10.96 -4.66 21.91
C GLN A 400 10.75 -6.02 21.24
#